data_AF-A0A0F9CF92-F1
#
_entry.id   AF-A0A0F9CF92-F1
#
_cell.length_a   1.000
_cell.length_b   1.000
_cell.length_c   1.000
_cell.angle_alpha   90.00
_cell.angle_beta   90.00
_cell.angle_gamma   90.00
#
_symmetry.space_group_name_H-M   'P 1'
#
loop_
_entity.id
_entity.type
_entity.pdbx_description
1 polymer ?
#
loop_
_entity_poly.entity_id
_entity_poly.type
_entity_poly.pdbx_seq_one_letter_code
_entity_poly.pdbx_strand_id
1 'polypeptide(L)'
;MHKHKEKLSFFERYLTLWVFLSMGIGIIAGRIFPQLGKFILRFTIADVWIPIAIALFFMIYPIMLRIDFGAVVRAGKTPKPIAITLFVNWAIKPFFMALVAWFFIGVVFKPFIPAGDTDQYIAGIILLGVAPCTAMVLVWGHLARGNQGHNLVMVAVNSLTMLVLYAPLAAFLLRISGIAIPWNTLALTIAIYIASPLLAGYITRKEVIKRKGREWFENRLLYGDIFSRIYRAGKRYWRIEVYV
;
A
#
# COMPACT_ATOMS: atom_id res chain seq x y z
N MET A 1 -13.82 -9.94 -31.45
CA MET A 1 -13.05 -8.71 -31.12
C MET A 1 -13.96 -7.75 -30.34
N HIS A 2 -14.24 -8.01 -29.07
CA HIS A 2 -15.17 -7.19 -28.28
C HIS A 2 -14.44 -6.02 -27.60
N LYS A 3 -14.70 -4.81 -28.12
CA LYS A 3 -14.16 -3.54 -27.64
C LYS A 3 -15.04 -3.03 -26.50
N HIS A 4 -14.90 -3.58 -25.29
CA HIS A 4 -15.48 -2.96 -24.09
C HIS A 4 -14.59 -1.78 -23.69
N LYS A 5 -14.87 -0.59 -24.26
CA LYS A 5 -14.37 0.68 -23.71
C LYS A 5 -15.17 0.96 -22.44
N GLU A 6 -14.74 0.36 -21.34
CA GLU A 6 -15.28 0.71 -20.03
C GLU A 6 -14.82 2.12 -19.67
N LYS A 7 -15.77 3.00 -19.38
CA LYS A 7 -15.52 4.39 -19.00
C LYS A 7 -15.26 4.45 -17.50
N LEU A 8 -14.16 5.06 -17.07
CA LEU A 8 -13.84 5.24 -15.65
C LEU A 8 -15.03 5.91 -14.96
N SER A 9 -15.35 5.46 -13.74
CA SER A 9 -16.42 6.08 -12.95
C SER A 9 -16.10 7.56 -12.71
N PHE A 10 -17.13 8.40 -12.53
CA PHE A 10 -16.95 9.84 -12.27
C PHE A 10 -15.98 10.07 -11.09
N PHE A 11 -16.12 9.28 -10.03
CA PHE A 11 -15.23 9.34 -8.86
C PHE A 11 -13.78 8.98 -9.19
N GLU A 12 -13.56 7.88 -9.93
CA GLU A 12 -12.22 7.40 -10.32
C GLU A 12 -11.53 8.41 -11.24
N ARG A 13 -12.27 9.02 -12.16
CA ARG A 13 -11.76 10.02 -13.10
C ARG A 13 -11.30 11.30 -12.40
N TYR A 14 -12.01 11.72 -11.36
CA TYR A 14 -11.70 12.93 -10.60
C TYR A 14 -11.02 12.62 -9.25
N LEU A 15 -10.45 11.43 -9.08
CA LEU A 15 -9.85 10.99 -7.81
C LEU A 15 -8.82 11.98 -7.29
N THR A 16 -7.95 12.48 -8.17
CA THR A 16 -6.94 13.49 -7.83
C THR A 16 -7.58 14.75 -7.25
N LEU A 17 -8.67 15.24 -7.84
CA LEU A 17 -9.39 16.41 -7.35
C LEU A 17 -10.02 16.16 -5.98
N TRP A 18 -10.63 14.99 -5.78
CA TRP A 18 -11.20 14.59 -4.49
C TRP A 18 -10.14 14.49 -3.39
N VAL A 19 -8.94 13.99 -3.70
CA VAL A 19 -7.80 13.94 -2.76
C VAL A 19 -7.34 15.34 -2.39
N PHE A 20 -7.18 16.25 -3.36
CA PHE A 20 -6.82 17.64 -3.07
C PHE A 20 -7.89 18.36 -2.24
N LEU A 21 -9.17 18.14 -2.56
CA LEU A 21 -10.29 18.71 -1.82
C LEU A 21 -10.32 18.20 -0.38
N SER A 22 -10.12 16.90 -0.16
CA SER A 22 -10.11 16.32 1.19
C SER A 22 -8.90 16.78 2.00
N MET A 23 -7.71 16.90 1.39
CA MET A 23 -6.53 17.50 2.02
C MET A 23 -6.80 18.95 2.44
N GLY A 24 -7.36 19.77 1.53
CA GLY A 24 -7.68 21.16 1.80
C GLY A 24 -8.71 21.32 2.92
N ILE A 25 -9.81 20.56 2.87
CA ILE A 25 -10.83 20.53 3.92
C ILE A 25 -10.22 20.11 5.26
N GLY A 26 -9.36 19.08 5.27
CA GLY A 26 -8.70 18.60 6.48
C GLY A 26 -7.80 19.67 7.11
N ILE A 27 -7.00 20.38 6.31
CA ILE A 27 -6.12 21.45 6.79
C ILE A 27 -6.93 22.63 7.34
N ILE A 28 -7.97 23.07 6.62
CA ILE A 28 -8.84 24.18 7.05
C ILE A 28 -9.58 23.82 8.34
N ALA A 29 -10.19 22.63 8.40
CA ALA A 29 -10.87 22.16 9.59
C ALA A 29 -9.92 22.03 10.79
N GLY A 30 -8.69 21.53 10.58
CA GLY A 30 -7.68 21.45 11.62
C GLY A 30 -7.21 22.80 12.13
N ARG A 31 -7.19 23.83 11.28
CA ARG A 31 -6.87 25.22 11.66
C ARG A 31 -8.00 25.92 12.40
N ILE A 32 -9.25 25.74 11.98
CA ILE A 32 -10.41 26.39 12.60
C ILE A 32 -10.76 25.73 13.94
N PHE A 33 -10.65 24.40 14.02
CA PHE A 33 -10.98 23.62 15.20
C PHE A 33 -9.75 22.85 15.72
N PRO A 34 -8.78 23.51 16.37
CA PRO A 34 -7.60 22.84 16.93
C PRO A 34 -7.95 21.79 18.00
N GLN A 35 -9.15 21.87 18.56
CA GLN A 35 -9.70 20.87 19.47
C GLN A 35 -9.92 19.51 18.80
N LEU A 36 -10.23 19.47 17.50
CA LEU A 36 -10.36 18.22 16.72
C LEU A 36 -9.03 17.46 16.71
N GLY A 37 -7.91 18.15 16.48
CA GLY A 37 -6.58 17.53 16.52
C GLY A 37 -6.28 16.91 17.89
N LYS A 38 -6.54 17.65 18.97
CA LYS A 38 -6.37 17.15 20.35
C LYS A 38 -7.28 15.96 20.66
N PHE A 39 -8.53 15.97 20.19
CA PHE A 39 -9.47 14.87 20.36
C PHE A 39 -9.03 13.61 19.60
N ILE A 40 -8.59 13.78 18.35
CA ILE A 40 -8.07 12.70 17.50
C ILE A 40 -6.84 12.05 18.14
N LEU A 41 -5.93 12.86 18.70
CA LEU A 41 -4.73 12.38 19.37
C LEU A 41 -5.01 11.56 20.64
N ARG A 42 -6.19 11.70 21.28
CA ARG A 42 -6.58 10.84 22.42
C ARG A 42 -6.72 9.37 22.04
N PHE A 43 -6.92 9.07 20.75
CA PHE A 43 -6.98 7.71 20.23
C PHE A 43 -5.60 7.19 19.78
N THR A 44 -4.53 7.71 20.37
CA THR A 44 -3.16 7.27 20.13
C THR A 44 -2.69 6.45 21.33
N ILE A 45 -2.28 5.20 21.08
CA ILE A 45 -1.66 4.34 22.09
C ILE A 45 -0.27 4.00 21.59
N ALA A 46 0.77 4.28 22.38
CA ALA A 46 2.18 4.01 22.01
C ALA A 46 2.55 4.57 20.63
N ASP A 47 2.20 5.83 20.37
CA ASP A 47 2.41 6.55 19.09
C ASP A 47 1.67 5.96 17.87
N VAL A 48 0.76 5.00 18.09
CA VAL A 48 -0.05 4.37 17.06
C VAL A 48 -1.47 4.93 17.13
N TRP A 49 -1.87 5.65 16.09
CA TRP A 49 -3.24 6.16 15.97
C TRP A 49 -4.20 5.02 15.60
N ILE A 50 -5.16 4.71 16.48
CA ILE A 50 -6.03 3.53 16.34
C ILE A 50 -6.94 3.61 15.11
N PRO A 51 -7.60 4.76 14.81
CA PRO A 51 -8.50 4.82 13.66
C PRO A 51 -7.80 4.56 12.31
N ILE A 52 -6.56 5.07 12.12
CA ILE A 52 -5.78 4.70 10.91
C ILE A 52 -5.33 3.25 10.96
N ALA A 53 -5.01 2.70 12.14
CA ALA A 53 -4.68 1.28 12.28
C ALA A 53 -5.81 0.39 11.73
N ILE A 54 -7.04 0.68 12.14
CA ILE A 54 -8.25 -0.02 11.70
C ILE A 54 -8.48 0.20 10.20
N ALA A 55 -8.36 1.44 9.71
CA ALA A 55 -8.54 1.74 8.30
C ALA A 55 -7.51 1.01 7.41
N LEU A 56 -6.24 1.02 7.80
CA LEU A 56 -5.17 0.28 7.11
C LEU A 56 -5.38 -1.22 7.19
N PHE A 57 -5.84 -1.74 8.33
CA PHE A 57 -6.18 -3.15 8.47
C PHE A 57 -7.24 -3.57 7.46
N PHE A 58 -8.36 -2.84 7.39
CA PHE A 58 -9.43 -3.12 6.43
C PHE A 58 -9.01 -2.88 4.97
N MET A 59 -7.97 -2.08 4.71
CA MET A 59 -7.43 -1.87 3.38
C MET A 59 -6.49 -3.00 2.94
N ILE A 60 -5.60 -3.46 3.82
CA ILE A 60 -4.57 -4.47 3.51
C ILE A 60 -5.14 -5.88 3.57
N TYR A 61 -6.06 -6.15 4.51
CA TYR A 61 -6.65 -7.46 4.72
C TYR A 61 -7.28 -8.08 3.44
N PRO A 62 -8.12 -7.35 2.66
CA PRO A 62 -8.68 -7.89 1.42
C PRO A 62 -7.64 -8.18 0.35
N ILE A 63 -6.56 -7.38 0.29
CA ILE A 63 -5.46 -7.60 -0.66
C ILE A 63 -4.79 -8.94 -0.35
N MET A 64 -4.54 -9.22 0.94
CA MET A 64 -3.92 -10.48 1.36
C MET A 64 -4.79 -11.70 1.05
N LEU A 65 -6.10 -11.62 1.24
CA LEU A 65 -7.02 -12.70 0.88
C LEU A 65 -6.96 -13.07 -0.61
N ARG A 66 -6.71 -12.07 -1.47
CA ARG A 66 -6.61 -12.25 -2.93
C ARG A 66 -5.28 -12.84 -3.39
N ILE A 67 -4.25 -12.89 -2.54
CA ILE A 67 -2.96 -13.47 -2.92
C ILE A 67 -3.10 -14.99 -3.08
N ASP A 68 -2.88 -15.48 -4.31
CA ASP A 68 -2.79 -16.91 -4.59
C ASP A 68 -1.33 -17.38 -4.55
N PHE A 69 -0.97 -18.18 -3.55
CA PHE A 69 0.34 -18.81 -3.45
C PHE A 69 0.66 -19.69 -4.67
N GLY A 70 -0.35 -20.29 -5.32
CA GLY A 70 -0.15 -21.02 -6.57
C GLY A 70 0.29 -20.09 -7.72
N ALA A 71 -0.24 -18.87 -7.78
CA ALA A 71 0.18 -17.87 -8.75
C ALA A 71 1.61 -17.39 -8.48
N VAL A 72 2.04 -17.29 -7.21
CA VAL A 72 3.43 -16.99 -6.83
C VAL A 72 4.40 -18.09 -7.28
N VAL A 73 4.02 -19.36 -7.14
CA VAL A 73 4.86 -20.48 -7.63
C VAL A 73 4.94 -20.47 -9.16
N ARG A 74 3.83 -20.22 -9.85
CA ARG A 74 3.82 -20.06 -11.32
C ARG A 74 4.65 -18.85 -11.77
N ALA A 75 4.64 -17.76 -11.00
CA ALA A 75 5.43 -16.57 -11.26
C ALA A 75 6.91 -16.87 -11.34
N GLY A 76 7.43 -17.69 -10.43
CA GLY A 76 8.83 -18.13 -10.42
C GLY A 76 9.30 -18.76 -11.74
N LYS A 77 8.37 -19.24 -12.58
CA LYS A 77 8.68 -19.78 -13.92
C LYS A 77 9.00 -18.71 -14.97
N THR A 78 8.76 -17.43 -14.68
CA THR A 78 9.09 -16.29 -15.56
C THR A 78 9.98 -15.27 -14.83
N PRO A 79 11.26 -15.60 -14.57
CA PRO A 79 12.10 -14.83 -13.65
C PRO A 79 12.53 -13.46 -14.20
N LYS A 80 12.68 -13.31 -15.52
CA LYS A 80 13.27 -12.10 -16.13
C LYS A 80 12.48 -10.82 -15.79
N PRO A 81 11.15 -10.74 -16.00
CA PRO A 81 10.40 -9.53 -15.64
C PRO A 81 10.34 -9.29 -14.12
N ILE A 82 10.25 -10.36 -13.33
CA ILE A 82 10.17 -10.28 -11.87
C ILE A 82 11.48 -9.72 -11.28
N ALA A 83 12.62 -10.24 -11.75
CA ALA A 83 13.93 -9.80 -11.30
C ALA A 83 14.17 -8.32 -11.60
N ILE A 84 13.79 -7.87 -12.81
CA ILE A 84 13.90 -6.46 -13.20
C ILE A 84 13.05 -5.58 -12.28
N THR A 85 11.78 -5.93 -12.06
CA THR A 85 10.92 -5.11 -11.19
C THR A 85 11.36 -5.12 -9.74
N LEU A 86 11.80 -6.27 -9.20
CA LEU A 86 12.34 -6.34 -7.85
C LEU A 86 13.61 -5.51 -7.70
N PHE A 87 14.51 -5.55 -8.68
CA PHE A 87 15.72 -4.73 -8.67
C PHE A 87 15.38 -3.24 -8.69
N VAL A 88 14.48 -2.81 -9.56
CA VAL A 88 14.03 -1.41 -9.60
C VAL A 88 13.37 -1.00 -8.28
N ASN A 89 12.48 -1.84 -7.73
CA ASN A 89 11.71 -1.53 -6.52
C ASN A 89 12.56 -1.49 -5.25
N TRP A 90 13.55 -2.38 -5.12
CA TRP A 90 14.31 -2.57 -3.89
C TRP A 90 15.72 -1.97 -3.95
N ALA A 91 16.35 -1.90 -5.13
CA ALA A 91 17.71 -1.38 -5.27
C ALA A 91 17.77 0.04 -5.85
N ILE A 92 16.89 0.41 -6.79
CA ILE A 92 16.95 1.75 -7.41
C ILE A 92 16.06 2.73 -6.66
N LYS A 93 14.76 2.41 -6.56
CA LYS A 93 13.73 3.32 -6.03
C LYS A 93 14.06 3.84 -4.62
N PRO A 94 14.46 3.02 -3.64
CA PRO A 94 14.63 3.51 -2.26
C PRO A 94 15.81 4.48 -2.13
N PHE A 95 16.91 4.21 -2.83
CA PHE A 95 18.10 5.06 -2.86
C PHE A 95 17.84 6.36 -3.62
N PHE A 96 17.15 6.27 -4.75
CA PHE A 96 16.72 7.45 -5.49
C PHE A 96 15.80 8.34 -4.64
N MET A 97 14.84 7.75 -3.94
CA MET A 97 13.94 8.49 -3.04
C MET A 97 14.69 9.12 -1.87
N ALA A 98 15.69 8.45 -1.29
CA ALA A 98 16.53 9.03 -0.25
C ALA A 98 17.34 10.23 -0.76
N LEU A 99 17.93 10.12 -1.96
CA LEU A 99 18.64 11.22 -2.60
C LEU A 99 17.72 12.42 -2.87
N VAL A 100 16.53 12.16 -3.42
CA VAL A 100 15.51 13.19 -3.69
C VAL A 100 15.04 13.84 -2.38
N ALA A 101 14.80 13.04 -1.32
CA ALA A 101 14.41 13.56 -0.02
C ALA A 101 15.49 14.47 0.56
N TRP A 102 16.74 14.03 0.58
CA TRP A 102 17.87 14.81 1.06
C TRP A 102 18.05 16.11 0.27
N PHE A 103 18.00 16.05 -1.07
CA PHE A 103 18.19 17.23 -1.91
C PHE A 103 17.04 18.24 -1.74
N PHE A 104 15.79 17.81 -1.89
CA PHE A 104 14.68 18.73 -1.84
C PHE A 104 14.36 19.21 -0.42
N ILE A 105 14.33 18.32 0.58
CA ILE A 105 13.97 18.72 1.95
C ILE A 105 15.17 19.28 2.71
N GLY A 106 16.35 18.69 2.54
CA GLY A 106 17.56 19.09 3.24
C GLY A 106 18.28 20.31 2.65
N VAL A 107 18.12 20.59 1.35
CA VAL A 107 18.79 21.72 0.68
C VAL A 107 17.79 22.76 0.19
N VAL A 108 16.87 22.39 -0.71
CA VAL A 108 16.01 23.35 -1.42
C VAL A 108 14.93 23.96 -0.51
N PHE A 109 14.21 23.13 0.24
CA PHE A 109 13.07 23.54 1.05
C PHE A 109 13.42 23.78 2.52
N LYS A 110 14.68 23.59 2.92
CA LYS A 110 15.14 23.82 4.30
C LYS A 110 14.70 25.17 4.88
N PRO A 111 14.74 26.30 4.14
CA PRO A 111 14.28 27.60 4.67
C PRO A 111 12.78 27.68 4.95
N PHE A 112 11.97 26.82 4.33
CA PHE A 112 10.51 26.80 4.47
C PHE A 112 10.01 25.83 5.54
N ILE A 113 10.92 25.04 6.13
CA ILE A 113 10.61 24.01 7.12
C ILE A 113 10.95 24.54 8.51
N PRO A 114 10.07 24.36 9.52
CA PRO A 114 10.37 24.71 10.90
C PRO A 114 11.69 24.07 11.39
N ALA A 115 12.46 24.83 12.17
CA ALA A 115 13.74 24.37 12.67
C ALA A 115 13.56 23.12 13.55
N GLY A 116 14.23 22.02 13.18
CA GLY A 116 14.18 20.74 13.89
C GLY A 116 13.33 19.65 13.24
N ASP A 117 12.47 19.98 12.28
CA ASP A 117 11.55 18.99 11.66
C ASP A 117 12.09 18.39 10.35
N THR A 118 13.15 18.96 9.77
CA THR A 118 13.73 18.53 8.49
C THR A 118 14.02 17.02 8.45
N ASP A 119 14.61 16.50 9.52
CA ASP A 119 14.96 15.08 9.63
C ASP A 119 13.72 14.19 9.67
N GLN A 120 12.64 14.64 10.32
CA GLN A 120 11.37 13.91 10.36
C GLN A 120 10.72 13.85 8.98
N TYR A 121 10.75 14.96 8.22
CA TYR A 121 10.26 14.99 6.85
C TYR A 121 11.08 14.09 5.91
N ILE A 122 12.41 14.12 6.01
CA ILE A 122 13.30 13.23 5.24
C ILE A 122 13.00 11.77 5.58
N ALA A 123 12.90 11.43 6.86
CA ALA A 123 12.59 10.08 7.32
C ALA A 123 11.24 9.60 6.76
N GLY A 124 10.20 10.44 6.82
CA GLY A 124 8.89 10.13 6.25
C GLY A 124 8.94 9.83 4.75
N ILE A 125 9.67 10.63 3.97
CA ILE A 125 9.80 10.41 2.52
C ILE A 125 10.60 9.14 2.23
N ILE A 126 11.65 8.84 2.99
CA ILE A 126 12.42 7.59 2.84
C ILE A 126 11.51 6.39 3.11
N LEU A 127 10.76 6.39 4.22
CA LEU A 127 9.85 5.31 4.59
C LEU A 127 8.77 5.08 3.50
N LEU A 128 8.17 6.17 2.99
CA LEU A 128 7.23 6.10 1.87
C LEU A 128 7.90 5.61 0.57
N GLY A 129 9.15 6.01 0.34
CA GLY A 129 9.94 5.63 -0.83
C GLY A 129 10.30 4.14 -0.87
N VAL A 130 10.59 3.53 0.28
CA VAL A 130 10.89 2.09 0.40
C VAL A 130 9.65 1.23 0.14
N ALA A 131 8.45 1.70 0.51
CA ALA A 131 7.22 0.91 0.36
C ALA A 131 6.85 0.69 -1.12
N PRO A 132 6.75 -0.56 -1.62
CA PRO A 132 6.30 -0.82 -2.99
C PRO A 132 4.80 -0.53 -3.14
N CYS A 133 4.39 -0.07 -4.31
CA CYS A 133 2.97 0.11 -4.62
C CYS A 133 2.39 -1.23 -5.12
N THR A 134 1.33 -1.71 -4.48
CA THR A 134 0.72 -3.01 -4.80
C THR A 134 -0.61 -2.85 -5.53
N ALA A 135 -1.59 -2.14 -4.97
CA ALA A 135 -2.93 -2.08 -5.57
C ALA A 135 -2.99 -1.26 -6.88
N MET A 136 -2.32 -0.11 -6.93
CA MET A 136 -2.45 0.82 -8.05
C MET A 136 -1.83 0.29 -9.36
N VAL A 137 -0.88 -0.65 -9.26
CA VAL A 137 -0.24 -1.29 -10.42
C VAL A 137 -1.25 -2.03 -11.28
N LEU A 138 -2.31 -2.61 -10.69
CA LEU A 138 -3.37 -3.28 -11.45
C LEU A 138 -4.17 -2.28 -12.29
N VAL A 139 -4.53 -1.14 -11.71
CA VAL A 139 -5.29 -0.08 -12.40
C VAL A 139 -4.45 0.55 -13.52
N TRP A 140 -3.23 0.98 -13.23
CA TRP A 140 -2.33 1.54 -14.24
C TRP A 140 -1.99 0.55 -15.33
N GLY A 141 -1.72 -0.70 -14.94
CA GLY A 141 -1.47 -1.77 -15.88
C GLY A 141 -2.67 -1.98 -16.81
N HIS A 142 -3.89 -1.95 -16.27
CA HIS A 142 -5.10 -2.08 -17.07
C HIS A 142 -5.25 -0.92 -18.05
N LEU A 143 -5.07 0.33 -17.58
CA LEU A 143 -5.12 1.54 -18.41
C LEU A 143 -4.06 1.54 -19.51
N ALA A 144 -2.85 1.04 -19.19
CA ALA A 144 -1.74 0.90 -20.13
C ALA A 144 -1.87 -0.32 -21.06
N ARG A 145 -2.95 -1.11 -20.96
CA ARG A 145 -3.16 -2.37 -21.69
C ARG A 145 -2.04 -3.40 -21.46
N GLY A 146 -1.45 -3.39 -20.27
CA GLY A 146 -0.43 -4.34 -19.85
C GLY A 146 -1.02 -5.70 -19.43
N ASN A 147 -0.14 -6.69 -19.27
CA ASN A 147 -0.50 -8.05 -18.86
C ASN A 147 -0.96 -8.09 -17.40
N GLN A 148 -2.26 -8.30 -17.17
CA GLN A 148 -2.84 -8.32 -15.82
C GLN A 148 -2.45 -9.55 -15.01
N GLY A 149 -2.27 -10.71 -15.65
CA GLY A 149 -1.78 -11.90 -14.96
C GLY A 149 -0.38 -11.68 -14.40
N HIS A 150 0.50 -11.04 -15.18
CA HIS A 150 1.83 -10.65 -14.74
C HIS A 150 1.79 -9.59 -13.64
N ASN A 151 0.94 -8.57 -13.76
CA ASN A 151 0.79 -7.55 -12.71
C ASN A 151 0.30 -8.16 -11.39
N LEU A 152 -0.69 -9.06 -11.43
CA LEU A 152 -1.20 -9.76 -10.24
C LEU A 152 -0.11 -10.58 -9.56
N VAL A 153 0.69 -11.29 -10.36
CA VAL A 153 1.87 -12.01 -9.92
C VAL A 153 2.86 -11.06 -9.22
N MET A 154 3.18 -9.92 -9.86
CA MET A 154 4.10 -8.94 -9.30
C MET A 154 3.58 -8.32 -8.00
N VAL A 155 2.27 -8.10 -7.89
CA VAL A 155 1.63 -7.62 -6.65
C VAL A 155 1.85 -8.61 -5.52
N ALA A 156 1.67 -9.91 -5.77
CA ALA A 156 1.92 -10.94 -4.77
C ALA A 156 3.41 -11.02 -4.37
N VAL A 157 4.32 -11.04 -5.35
CA VAL A 157 5.77 -11.09 -5.10
C VAL A 157 6.26 -9.84 -4.36
N ASN A 158 5.80 -8.65 -4.74
CA ASN A 158 6.14 -7.40 -4.05
C ASN A 158 5.61 -7.38 -2.61
N SER A 159 4.40 -7.89 -2.37
CA SER A 159 3.83 -7.96 -1.01
C SER A 159 4.62 -8.92 -0.11
N LEU A 160 5.05 -10.07 -0.64
CA LEU A 160 5.87 -11.04 0.09
C LEU A 160 7.29 -10.51 0.35
N THR A 161 7.93 -9.91 -0.64
CA THR A 161 9.26 -9.32 -0.47
C THR A 161 9.23 -8.13 0.48
N MET A 162 8.13 -7.37 0.54
CA MET A 162 7.96 -6.25 1.47
C MET A 162 8.05 -6.68 2.93
N LEU A 163 7.53 -7.85 3.30
CA LEU A 163 7.62 -8.37 4.67
C LEU A 163 9.07 -8.52 5.16
N VAL A 164 10.01 -8.83 4.25
CA VAL A 164 11.39 -9.15 4.59
C VAL A 164 12.32 -7.96 4.32
N LEU A 165 12.14 -7.28 3.19
CA LEU A 165 13.08 -6.25 2.71
C LEU A 165 12.75 -4.84 3.20
N TYR A 166 11.48 -4.54 3.53
CA TYR A 166 11.08 -3.18 3.92
C TYR A 166 11.81 -2.70 5.18
N ALA A 167 11.73 -3.46 6.27
CA ALA A 167 12.29 -3.02 7.55
C ALA A 167 13.82 -2.89 7.53
N PRO A 168 14.59 -3.87 7.00
CA PRO A 168 16.05 -3.74 6.91
C PRO A 168 16.49 -2.58 6.02
N LEU A 169 15.84 -2.40 4.87
CA LEU A 169 16.23 -1.35 3.93
C LEU A 169 15.87 0.05 4.44
N ALA A 170 14.68 0.20 5.05
CA ALA A 170 14.29 1.43 5.72
C ALA A 170 15.27 1.79 6.85
N ALA A 171 15.62 0.82 7.70
CA ALA A 171 16.57 1.04 8.78
C ALA A 171 17.96 1.42 8.25
N PHE A 172 18.42 0.75 7.18
CA PHE A 172 19.70 1.05 6.55
C PHE A 172 19.75 2.47 5.98
N LEU A 173 18.72 2.89 5.23
CA LEU A 173 18.67 4.23 4.63
C LEU A 173 18.53 5.33 5.69
N LEU A 174 17.71 5.13 6.73
CA LEU A 174 17.60 6.09 7.83
C LEU A 174 18.92 6.26 8.59
N ARG A 175 19.65 5.17 8.80
CA ARG A 175 20.97 5.18 9.46
C ARG A 175 22.00 5.95 8.64
N ILE A 176 22.03 5.76 7.31
CA ILE A 176 22.94 6.50 6.43
C ILE A 176 22.64 8.00 6.45
N SER A 177 21.36 8.37 6.56
CA SER A 177 20.94 9.77 6.68
C SER A 177 21.23 10.39 8.07
N GLY A 178 21.80 9.63 9.02
CA GLY A 178 22.11 10.12 10.36
C GLY A 178 20.90 10.30 11.27
N ILE A 179 19.73 9.80 10.87
CA ILE A 179 18.47 9.99 11.59
C ILE A 179 18.31 8.86 12.62
N ALA A 180 18.06 9.23 13.88
CA ALA A 180 17.83 8.27 14.95
C ALA A 180 16.55 7.45 14.65
N ILE A 181 16.69 6.12 14.66
CA ILE A 181 15.59 5.21 14.34
C ILE A 181 14.83 4.90 15.63
N PRO A 182 13.53 5.26 15.75
CA PRO A 182 12.72 4.86 16.88
C PRO A 182 12.31 3.39 16.72
N TRP A 183 13.23 2.47 17.05
CA TRP A 183 13.04 1.03 16.83
C TRP A 183 11.77 0.47 17.45
N ASN A 184 11.41 0.94 18.65
CA ASN A 184 10.20 0.51 19.34
C ASN A 184 8.94 0.89 18.55
N THR A 185 8.83 2.16 18.15
CA THR A 185 7.70 2.67 17.38
C THR A 185 7.66 2.03 15.99
N LEU A 186 8.80 1.94 15.30
CA LEU A 186 8.90 1.33 13.98
C LEU A 186 8.46 -0.14 14.00
N ALA A 187 8.96 -0.93 14.96
CA ALA A 187 8.58 -2.33 15.10
C ALA A 187 7.10 -2.49 15.44
N LEU A 188 6.56 -1.67 16.35
CA LEU A 188 5.15 -1.69 16.72
C LEU A 188 4.25 -1.31 15.54
N THR A 189 4.60 -0.26 14.80
CA THR A 189 3.87 0.19 13.60
C THR A 189 3.88 -0.90 12.51
N ILE A 190 5.03 -1.54 12.25
CA ILE A 190 5.11 -2.63 11.26
C ILE A 190 4.28 -3.83 11.73
N ALA A 191 4.35 -4.20 13.01
CA ALA A 191 3.59 -5.30 13.56
C ALA A 191 2.07 -5.08 13.43
N ILE A 192 1.60 -3.88 13.77
CA ILE A 192 0.17 -3.54 13.76
C ILE A 192 -0.34 -3.25 12.34
N TYR A 193 0.36 -2.42 11.56
CA TYR A 193 -0.14 -1.95 10.26
C TYR A 193 0.15 -2.91 9.11
N ILE A 194 1.14 -3.78 9.23
CA ILE A 194 1.55 -4.68 8.13
C ILE A 194 1.40 -6.13 8.55
N ALA A 195 2.06 -6.57 9.62
CA ALA A 195 2.11 -7.99 9.98
C ALA A 195 0.74 -8.53 10.42
N SER A 196 -0.01 -7.80 11.24
CA SER A 196 -1.33 -8.20 11.72
C SER A 196 -2.35 -8.43 10.58
N PRO A 197 -2.58 -7.47 9.65
CA PRO A 197 -3.47 -7.70 8.51
C PRO A 197 -3.02 -8.85 7.61
N LEU A 198 -1.71 -9.01 7.40
CA LEU A 198 -1.16 -10.08 6.57
C LEU A 198 -1.35 -11.47 7.22
N LEU A 199 -1.09 -11.58 8.52
CA LEU A 199 -1.27 -12.82 9.26
C LEU A 199 -2.76 -13.18 9.34
N ALA A 200 -3.62 -12.21 9.63
CA ALA A 200 -5.07 -12.40 9.65
C ALA A 200 -5.58 -12.86 8.27
N GLY A 201 -5.17 -12.21 7.18
CA GLY A 201 -5.54 -12.60 5.82
C GLY A 201 -5.06 -14.01 5.47
N TYR A 202 -3.82 -14.36 5.84
CA TYR A 202 -3.27 -15.70 5.61
C TYR A 202 -4.06 -16.79 6.36
N ILE A 203 -4.30 -16.60 7.65
CA ILE A 203 -5.02 -17.54 8.50
C ILE A 203 -6.46 -17.70 8.01
N THR A 204 -7.17 -16.58 7.74
CA THR A 204 -8.54 -16.65 7.22
C THR A 204 -8.59 -17.43 5.91
N ARG A 205 -7.69 -17.15 4.96
CA ARG A 205 -7.65 -17.88 3.68
C ARG A 205 -7.44 -19.37 3.89
N LYS A 206 -6.45 -19.76 4.72
CA LYS A 206 -6.13 -21.17 4.99
C LYS A 206 -7.32 -21.90 5.64
N GLU A 207 -7.93 -21.30 6.65
CA GLU A 207 -9.00 -21.93 7.42
C GLU A 207 -10.32 -22.02 6.63
N VAL A 208 -10.67 -20.97 5.87
CA VAL A 208 -11.89 -20.97 5.04
C VAL A 208 -11.77 -21.97 3.91
N ILE A 209 -10.62 -22.05 3.22
CA ILE A 209 -10.40 -23.05 2.16
C ILE A 209 -10.47 -24.47 2.73
N LYS A 210 -9.90 -24.70 3.93
CA LYS A 210 -9.94 -26.01 4.60
C LYS A 210 -11.37 -26.42 4.98
N ARG A 211 -12.19 -25.49 5.49
CA ARG A 211 -13.54 -25.81 5.99
C ARG A 211 -14.63 -25.83 4.92
N LYS A 212 -14.56 -24.93 3.94
CA LYS A 212 -15.66 -24.68 2.99
C LYS A 212 -15.29 -24.96 1.52
N GLY A 213 -14.05 -25.36 1.26
CA GLY A 213 -13.55 -25.61 -0.08
C GLY A 213 -13.17 -24.33 -0.83
N ARG A 214 -12.40 -24.51 -1.89
CA ARG A 214 -11.84 -23.43 -2.71
C ARG A 214 -12.91 -22.66 -3.49
N GLU A 215 -13.91 -23.38 -3.99
CA GLU A 215 -15.00 -22.81 -4.78
C GLU A 215 -15.91 -21.89 -3.96
N TRP A 216 -16.16 -22.21 -2.69
CA TRP A 216 -16.88 -21.32 -1.78
C TRP A 216 -16.06 -20.08 -1.42
N PHE A 217 -14.75 -20.24 -1.17
CA PHE A 217 -13.85 -19.12 -0.88
C PHE A 217 -13.82 -18.12 -2.03
N GLU A 218 -13.65 -18.60 -3.26
CA GLU A 218 -13.63 -17.76 -4.46
C GLU A 218 -15.00 -17.10 -4.67
N ASN A 219 -16.09 -17.87 -4.75
CA ASN A 219 -17.40 -17.31 -5.12
C ASN A 219 -18.09 -16.47 -4.03
N ARG A 220 -17.93 -16.82 -2.74
CA ARG A 220 -18.64 -16.15 -1.63
C ARG A 220 -17.77 -15.19 -0.82
N LEU A 221 -16.53 -15.54 -0.50
CA LEU A 221 -15.68 -14.67 0.33
C LEU A 221 -14.97 -13.61 -0.53
N LEU A 222 -14.29 -14.01 -1.60
CA LEU A 222 -13.56 -13.08 -2.46
C LEU A 222 -14.48 -12.20 -3.33
N TYR A 223 -15.53 -12.78 -3.92
CA TYR A 223 -16.47 -12.06 -4.78
C TYR A 223 -17.75 -11.59 -4.06
N GLY A 224 -18.17 -12.25 -2.97
CA GLY A 224 -19.40 -11.94 -2.23
C GLY A 224 -19.25 -10.92 -1.10
N ASP A 225 -18.04 -10.40 -0.86
CA ASP A 225 -17.73 -9.54 0.27
C ASP A 225 -18.53 -8.20 0.28
N ILE A 226 -18.77 -7.63 1.47
CA ILE A 226 -19.33 -6.28 1.63
C ILE A 226 -18.45 -5.23 0.92
N PHE A 227 -17.15 -5.51 0.78
CA PHE A 227 -16.20 -4.72 0.02
C PHE A 227 -16.48 -4.76 -1.49
N SER A 228 -17.05 -5.84 -2.04
CA SER A 228 -17.53 -5.89 -3.44
C SER A 228 -18.85 -5.13 -3.64
N ARG A 229 -19.58 -4.79 -2.56
CA ARG A 229 -20.70 -3.82 -2.57
C ARG A 229 -20.22 -2.37 -2.56
N ILE A 230 -19.15 -2.05 -1.84
CA ILE A 230 -18.53 -0.71 -1.84
C ILE A 230 -17.75 -0.46 -3.15
N TYR A 231 -17.03 -1.47 -3.66
CA TYR A 231 -16.42 -1.46 -5.01
C TYR A 231 -17.43 -1.64 -6.15
N ARG A 232 -18.72 -1.81 -5.86
CA ARG A 232 -19.78 -1.98 -6.86
C ARG A 232 -20.12 -0.69 -7.61
N ALA A 233 -19.64 0.46 -7.15
CA ALA A 233 -19.59 1.68 -7.95
C ALA A 233 -18.49 1.64 -9.05
N GLY A 234 -17.60 0.64 -9.00
CA GLY A 234 -16.58 0.31 -10.01
C GLY A 234 -16.68 -1.16 -10.48
N LYS A 235 -17.90 -1.72 -10.53
CA LYS A 235 -18.23 -3.16 -10.75
C LYS A 235 -17.82 -3.73 -12.12
N ARG A 236 -17.05 -3.02 -12.93
CA ARG A 236 -16.79 -3.40 -14.32
C ARG A 236 -15.32 -3.80 -14.58
N TYR A 237 -14.38 -3.19 -13.84
CA TYR A 237 -12.93 -3.39 -14.03
C TYR A 237 -12.31 -4.63 -13.38
N TRP A 238 -12.95 -5.21 -12.36
CA TRP A 238 -12.35 -6.24 -11.51
C TRP A 238 -12.76 -7.67 -11.88
N ARG A 239 -13.44 -7.85 -13.02
CA ARG A 239 -13.69 -9.17 -13.60
C ARG A 239 -12.41 -9.63 -14.31
N ILE A 240 -11.37 -9.92 -13.54
CA ILE A 240 -10.24 -10.72 -14.02
C ILE A 240 -10.77 -12.13 -14.11
N GLU A 241 -11.35 -12.47 -15.27
CA GLU A 241 -11.48 -13.87 -15.64
C GLU A 241 -10.07 -14.45 -15.60
N VAL A 242 -9.83 -15.30 -14.61
CA VAL A 242 -8.71 -16.24 -14.61
C VAL A 242 -9.03 -17.25 -15.70
N TYR A 243 -8.86 -16.85 -16.96
CA TYR A 243 -8.67 -17.82 -18.03
C TYR A 243 -7.25 -18.34 -17.87
N VAL A 244 -7.17 -19.51 -17.24
CA VAL A 244 -6.22 -20.53 -17.67
C VAL A 244 -6.46 -20.79 -19.15
#